data_AF-A0A4V1U039-F1
#
_entry.id   AF-A0A4V1U039-F1
#
_cell.length_a   1.000
_cell.length_b   1.000
_cell.length_c   1.000
_cell.angle_alpha   90.00
_cell.angle_beta   90.00
_cell.angle_gamma   90.00
#
_symmetry.space_group_name_H-M   'P 1'
#
loop_
_entity.id
_entity.type
_entity.pdbx_description
1 polymer ?
#
loop_
_entity_poly.entity_id
_entity_poly.type
_entity_poly.pdbx_seq_one_letter_code
_entity_poly.pdbx_strand_id
1 'polypeptide(L)'
;MMIMKKNITGFNFLAVMCLVVTFSSCTKNFEDLNTDKTRIVTLKGKQLDKLFTTAQYAGITNTDQWAGGYQLLQSLYTDEQAQFFACTQPRFPSDRNTMVGNWINGGWGAFLQGANTLAVILQNTGPESEVPDPVREAVAKIWKVYMYMPMTDLFGPIPYTQVGSGEDAILYDSQESIYADFMVSLADATAVLNSNLAQGTTFADGDVIFDGDLARWLKFGNSLRLRVAMRVSKVMPDKAKSEAEAAAAAPGGLMTDNADNAFMKPSPPNYLNPLGVISEWGEFRMSASMESIMKGYADPRIPKYWEPAKNTNGYKGIRNGLTIEQMSEVQNSNENNSNVPARFQNAANVTEPHGLMVAAETWFNLAEAKVNGWNVSALTPKELYEGGIAASMAQWGVAGGDVTAYVASSASA
;
A
#
# COMPACT_ATOMS: atom_id res chain seq x y z
N MET A 1 -85.76 32.37 -17.57
CA MET A 1 -84.45 33.04 -17.47
C MET A 1 -83.40 32.08 -18.00
N MET A 2 -82.59 32.52 -18.96
CA MET A 2 -81.79 31.74 -19.91
C MET A 2 -80.88 30.63 -19.33
N ILE A 3 -80.90 29.47 -19.97
CA ILE A 3 -79.90 28.40 -19.86
C ILE A 3 -78.79 28.70 -20.88
N MET A 4 -77.56 28.94 -20.44
CA MET A 4 -76.37 28.95 -21.31
C MET A 4 -75.78 27.54 -21.37
N LYS A 5 -75.81 26.92 -22.55
CA LYS A 5 -74.97 25.75 -22.90
C LYS A 5 -73.54 26.25 -23.17
N LYS A 6 -72.54 25.70 -22.48
CA LYS A 6 -71.11 25.85 -22.86
C LYS A 6 -70.65 24.60 -23.61
N ASN A 7 -70.05 24.83 -24.78
CA ASN A 7 -69.57 23.84 -25.74
C ASN A 7 -68.40 23.02 -25.17
N ILE A 8 -68.56 21.68 -25.10
CA ILE A 8 -67.52 20.71 -24.67
C ILE A 8 -67.10 19.87 -25.89
N THR A 9 -66.55 20.51 -26.92
CA THR A 9 -66.05 19.78 -28.11
C THR A 9 -64.66 20.19 -28.57
N GLY A 10 -64.06 21.25 -28.02
CA GLY A 10 -62.71 21.70 -28.38
C GLY A 10 -61.56 21.15 -27.53
N PHE A 11 -61.84 20.63 -26.33
CA PHE A 11 -60.78 20.27 -25.37
C PHE A 11 -60.23 18.84 -25.55
N ASN A 12 -60.99 17.96 -26.22
CA ASN A 12 -60.59 16.55 -26.41
C ASN A 12 -59.61 16.33 -27.57
N PHE A 13 -59.48 17.26 -28.52
CA PHE A 13 -58.57 17.08 -29.65
C PHE A 13 -57.11 17.48 -29.31
N LEU A 14 -56.94 18.47 -28.44
CA LEU A 14 -55.61 18.93 -28.00
C LEU A 14 -54.96 17.95 -27.01
N ALA A 15 -55.76 17.29 -26.17
CA ALA A 15 -55.27 16.27 -25.24
C ALA A 15 -54.77 15.00 -25.96
N VAL A 16 -55.42 14.59 -27.06
CA VAL A 16 -54.99 13.44 -27.86
C VAL A 16 -53.73 13.74 -28.68
N MET A 17 -53.56 14.98 -29.17
CA MET A 17 -52.35 15.38 -29.89
C MET A 17 -51.12 15.52 -28.98
N CYS A 18 -51.31 15.93 -27.71
CA CYS A 18 -50.24 15.92 -26.70
C CYS A 18 -49.83 14.50 -26.26
N LEU A 19 -50.73 13.51 -26.32
CA LEU A 19 -50.42 12.13 -25.91
C LEU A 19 -49.62 11.35 -26.96
N VAL A 20 -49.67 11.74 -28.24
CA VAL A 20 -48.91 11.07 -29.31
C VAL A 20 -47.45 11.55 -29.37
N VAL A 21 -47.16 12.78 -28.89
CA VAL A 21 -45.80 13.33 -28.85
C VAL A 21 -44.96 12.74 -27.70
N THR A 22 -45.59 12.19 -26.65
CA THR A 22 -44.85 11.60 -25.52
C THR A 22 -44.28 10.21 -25.83
N PHE A 23 -44.82 9.47 -26.81
CA PHE A 23 -44.28 8.15 -27.18
C PHE A 23 -43.03 8.20 -28.08
N SER A 24 -42.77 9.30 -28.80
CA SER A 24 -41.54 9.48 -29.60
C SER A 24 -40.36 10.08 -28.81
N SER A 25 -40.59 10.48 -27.55
CA SER A 25 -39.51 10.97 -26.67
C SER A 25 -38.88 9.87 -25.82
N CYS A 26 -39.58 8.74 -25.62
CA CYS A 26 -39.08 7.63 -24.78
C CYS A 26 -38.18 6.64 -25.53
N THR A 27 -37.98 6.80 -26.84
CA THR A 27 -37.12 5.91 -27.63
C THR A 27 -35.79 6.52 -28.06
N LYS A 28 -35.58 7.83 -27.86
CA LYS A 28 -34.35 8.51 -28.32
C LYS A 28 -33.07 8.04 -27.63
N ASN A 29 -33.19 7.41 -26.47
CA ASN A 29 -32.08 6.84 -25.70
C ASN A 29 -32.32 5.36 -25.38
N PHE A 30 -33.19 4.63 -26.10
CA PHE A 30 -33.43 3.21 -25.79
C PHE A 30 -32.20 2.36 -26.07
N GLU A 31 -31.43 2.70 -27.12
CA GLU A 31 -30.12 2.10 -27.37
C GLU A 31 -29.09 2.54 -26.32
N ASP A 32 -29.05 3.81 -25.88
CA ASP A 32 -28.16 4.29 -24.79
C ASP A 32 -28.51 3.72 -23.39
N LEU A 33 -29.80 3.46 -23.13
CA LEU A 33 -30.31 2.85 -21.88
C LEU A 33 -30.20 1.32 -21.89
N ASN A 34 -30.11 0.69 -23.07
CA ASN A 34 -29.76 -0.71 -23.27
C ASN A 34 -28.33 -0.89 -23.78
N THR A 35 -27.51 0.17 -23.70
CA THR A 35 -26.07 0.03 -23.94
C THR A 35 -25.53 -0.68 -22.73
N ASP A 36 -24.96 -1.85 -23.00
CA ASP A 36 -24.46 -2.80 -22.03
C ASP A 36 -23.67 -2.13 -20.89
N LYS A 37 -24.23 -2.17 -19.67
CA LYS A 37 -23.56 -1.69 -18.45
C LYS A 37 -22.30 -2.52 -18.11
N THR A 38 -22.10 -3.64 -18.80
CA THR A 38 -20.94 -4.53 -18.69
C THR A 38 -19.92 -4.32 -19.80
N ARG A 39 -20.12 -3.37 -20.74
CA ARG A 39 -19.09 -3.06 -21.74
C ARG A 39 -17.90 -2.45 -21.01
N ILE A 40 -16.95 -3.31 -20.65
CA ILE A 40 -15.59 -2.93 -20.31
C ILE A 40 -15.16 -1.98 -21.43
N VAL A 41 -14.98 -0.70 -21.10
CA VAL A 41 -14.34 0.22 -22.03
C VAL A 41 -13.01 -0.43 -22.33
N THR A 42 -12.76 -0.81 -23.59
CA THR A 42 -11.49 -1.43 -23.94
C THR A 42 -10.40 -0.39 -23.76
N LEU A 43 -9.66 -0.50 -22.66
CA LEU A 43 -8.59 0.42 -22.31
C LEU A 43 -7.31 -0.11 -22.92
N LYS A 44 -6.57 0.76 -23.62
CA LYS A 44 -5.33 0.37 -24.29
C LYS A 44 -4.23 1.39 -24.02
N GLY A 45 -2.98 0.93 -24.04
CA GLY A 45 -1.78 1.77 -23.94
C GLY A 45 -1.82 2.72 -22.74
N LYS A 46 -1.71 4.03 -23.01
CA LYS A 46 -1.62 5.08 -21.97
C LYS A 46 -2.81 5.16 -21.01
N GLN A 47 -3.97 4.61 -21.38
CA GLN A 47 -5.12 4.56 -20.46
C GLN A 47 -4.87 3.57 -19.32
N LEU A 48 -4.30 2.41 -19.62
CA LEU A 48 -3.92 1.41 -18.62
C LEU A 48 -2.78 1.93 -17.75
N ASP A 49 -1.80 2.63 -18.35
CA ASP A 49 -0.69 3.23 -17.62
C ASP A 49 -1.17 4.22 -16.54
N LYS A 50 -2.10 5.12 -16.90
CA LYS A 50 -2.69 6.07 -15.93
C LYS A 50 -3.48 5.39 -14.80
N LEU A 51 -4.22 4.33 -15.12
CA LEU A 51 -4.93 3.57 -14.10
C LEU A 51 -3.96 2.84 -13.18
N PHE A 52 -2.85 2.32 -13.71
CA PHE A 52 -1.83 1.67 -12.91
C PHE A 52 -1.19 2.66 -11.93
N THR A 53 -0.89 3.89 -12.34
CA THR A 53 -0.48 4.96 -11.42
C THR A 53 -1.49 5.17 -10.29
N THR A 54 -2.78 5.23 -10.63
CA THR A 54 -3.85 5.45 -9.65
C THR A 54 -3.96 4.27 -8.67
N ALA A 55 -3.90 3.03 -9.18
CA ALA A 55 -3.91 1.82 -8.37
C ALA A 55 -2.69 1.74 -7.44
N GLN A 56 -1.53 2.20 -7.91
CA GLN A 56 -0.29 2.26 -7.15
C GLN A 56 -0.38 3.22 -5.95
N TYR A 57 -0.88 4.44 -6.15
CA TYR A 57 -1.06 5.37 -5.03
C TYR A 57 -2.17 4.92 -4.08
N ALA A 58 -3.30 4.45 -4.61
CA ALA A 58 -4.43 3.98 -3.79
C ALA A 58 -4.01 2.83 -2.84
N GLY A 59 -3.17 1.91 -3.31
CA GLY A 59 -2.70 0.77 -2.52
C GLY A 59 -1.66 1.09 -1.43
N ILE A 60 -1.25 2.35 -1.30
CA ILE A 60 -0.30 2.80 -0.27
C ILE A 60 -0.93 3.84 0.63
N THR A 61 -1.53 4.88 0.04
CA THR A 61 -1.99 6.03 0.81
C THR A 61 -3.37 5.84 1.36
N ASN A 62 -4.12 4.81 0.93
CA ASN A 62 -5.39 4.39 1.50
C ASN A 62 -6.43 5.50 1.78
N THR A 63 -6.32 6.72 1.22
CA THR A 63 -7.34 7.71 0.80
C THR A 63 -6.64 8.96 0.25
N ASP A 64 -7.34 9.65 -0.67
CA ASP A 64 -7.19 11.01 -1.21
C ASP A 64 -5.78 11.63 -1.45
N GLN A 65 -5.79 12.78 -2.13
CA GLN A 65 -4.58 13.48 -2.58
C GLN A 65 -3.73 14.03 -1.43
N TRP A 66 -4.21 13.92 -0.18
CA TRP A 66 -3.68 14.62 0.99
C TRP A 66 -3.25 13.67 2.12
N ALA A 67 -3.05 12.39 1.83
CA ALA A 67 -2.57 11.38 2.79
C ALA A 67 -3.50 11.16 4.01
N GLY A 68 -4.77 11.54 3.93
CA GLY A 68 -5.73 11.34 5.02
C GLY A 68 -5.85 9.87 5.41
N GLY A 69 -5.93 8.98 4.43
CA GLY A 69 -6.12 7.56 4.67
C GLY A 69 -4.88 6.87 5.19
N TYR A 70 -3.72 7.38 4.81
CA TYR A 70 -2.44 6.95 5.37
C TYR A 70 -2.41 7.29 6.85
N GLN A 71 -2.83 8.51 7.23
CA GLN A 71 -2.94 8.83 8.65
C GLN A 71 -3.93 7.89 9.37
N LEU A 72 -5.13 7.74 8.79
CA LEU A 72 -6.24 7.07 9.44
C LEU A 72 -6.12 5.54 9.52
N LEU A 73 -5.30 4.88 8.69
CA LEU A 73 -5.06 3.43 8.77
C LEU A 73 -3.63 3.06 9.15
N GLN A 74 -2.62 3.72 8.58
CA GLN A 74 -1.23 3.38 8.85
C GLN A 74 -0.73 4.09 10.11
N SER A 75 -0.75 5.42 10.14
CA SER A 75 -0.13 6.20 11.23
C SER A 75 -0.85 6.01 12.57
N LEU A 76 -2.16 6.23 12.62
CA LEU A 76 -2.97 6.17 13.83
C LEU A 76 -3.38 4.75 14.23
N TYR A 77 -2.86 3.70 13.58
CA TYR A 77 -3.08 2.33 14.03
C TYR A 77 -1.80 1.50 13.92
N THR A 78 -1.38 1.16 12.72
CA THR A 78 -0.25 0.23 12.51
C THR A 78 1.07 0.79 13.08
N ASP A 79 1.39 2.05 12.83
CA ASP A 79 2.65 2.64 13.31
C ASP A 79 2.65 2.90 14.83
N GLU A 80 1.49 3.23 15.41
CA GLU A 80 1.29 3.34 16.86
C GLU A 80 1.43 1.96 17.54
N GLN A 81 0.79 0.92 16.99
CA GLN A 81 0.88 -0.45 17.51
C GLN A 81 2.27 -1.05 17.34
N ALA A 82 2.95 -0.74 16.23
CA ALA A 82 4.36 -1.08 16.02
C ALA A 82 5.31 -0.24 16.89
N GLN A 83 4.80 0.79 17.57
CA GLN A 83 5.54 1.70 18.43
C GLN A 83 6.70 2.40 17.70
N PHE A 84 6.49 2.73 16.43
CA PHE A 84 7.38 3.64 15.71
C PHE A 84 7.11 5.09 16.13
N PHE A 85 5.83 5.44 16.17
CA PHE A 85 5.35 6.75 16.59
C PHE A 85 4.45 6.65 17.82
N ALA A 86 4.27 7.76 18.51
CA ALA A 86 3.28 7.96 19.57
C ALA A 86 2.42 9.18 19.25
N CYS A 87 1.13 9.10 19.56
CA CYS A 87 0.18 10.16 19.27
C CYS A 87 0.38 11.35 20.21
N THR A 88 0.28 12.56 19.69
CA THR A 88 0.33 13.81 20.48
C THR A 88 -0.95 14.63 20.39
N GLN A 89 -1.97 14.12 19.70
CA GLN A 89 -3.27 14.79 19.52
C GLN A 89 -4.29 14.27 20.56
N PRO A 90 -4.69 15.08 21.57
CA PRO A 90 -5.58 14.61 22.64
C PRO A 90 -6.93 14.07 22.19
N ARG A 91 -7.40 14.49 21.01
CA ARG A 91 -8.67 14.04 20.43
C ARG A 91 -8.59 12.66 19.78
N PHE A 92 -7.39 12.12 19.59
CA PHE A 92 -7.17 10.84 18.93
C PHE A 92 -6.98 9.74 19.98
N PRO A 93 -7.92 8.79 20.11
CA PRO A 93 -7.86 7.78 21.17
C PRO A 93 -7.21 6.47 20.71
N SER A 94 -6.76 6.37 19.46
CA SER A 94 -6.23 5.14 18.85
C SER A 94 -5.00 4.58 19.58
N ASP A 95 -4.09 5.45 20.01
CA ASP A 95 -2.89 5.08 20.77
C ASP A 95 -3.22 4.50 22.17
N ARG A 96 -4.48 4.57 22.58
CA ARG A 96 -5.06 3.92 23.78
C ARG A 96 -5.92 2.70 23.43
N ASN A 97 -5.67 2.09 22.27
CA ASN A 97 -6.41 0.93 21.73
C ASN A 97 -7.92 1.19 21.55
N THR A 98 -8.32 2.45 21.35
CA THR A 98 -9.71 2.77 21.05
C THR A 98 -9.92 2.79 19.55
N MET A 99 -10.78 1.90 19.05
CA MET A 99 -11.17 1.90 17.64
C MET A 99 -12.05 3.11 17.31
N VAL A 100 -11.76 3.76 16.19
CA VAL A 100 -12.57 4.87 15.67
C VAL A 100 -13.20 4.45 14.34
N GLY A 101 -14.49 4.08 14.40
CA GLY A 101 -15.19 3.47 13.27
C GLY A 101 -15.18 4.30 11.98
N ASN A 102 -15.34 5.62 12.06
CA ASN A 102 -15.32 6.48 10.87
C ASN A 102 -13.94 6.52 10.19
N TRP A 103 -12.84 6.38 10.94
CA TRP A 103 -11.49 6.34 10.36
C TRP A 103 -11.25 5.04 9.60
N ILE A 104 -11.62 3.94 10.24
CA ILE A 104 -11.55 2.59 9.67
C ILE A 104 -12.40 2.51 8.39
N ASN A 105 -13.63 3.03 8.43
CA ASN A 105 -14.52 3.09 7.26
C ASN A 105 -13.94 3.92 6.11
N GLY A 106 -13.29 5.05 6.43
CA GLY A 106 -12.65 5.90 5.43
C GLY A 106 -11.54 5.15 4.68
N GLY A 107 -10.62 4.54 5.43
CA GLY A 107 -9.54 3.76 4.85
C GLY A 107 -10.01 2.52 4.09
N TRP A 108 -11.01 1.82 4.61
CA TRP A 108 -11.65 0.71 3.92
C TRP A 108 -12.25 1.13 2.56
N GLY A 109 -12.93 2.29 2.53
CA GLY A 109 -13.53 2.82 1.31
C GLY A 109 -12.50 3.13 0.22
N ALA A 110 -11.35 3.71 0.58
CA ALA A 110 -10.29 3.98 -0.38
C ALA A 110 -9.55 2.73 -0.84
N PHE A 111 -9.34 1.75 0.04
CA PHE A 111 -8.86 0.45 -0.39
C PHE A 111 -9.78 -0.15 -1.46
N LEU A 112 -11.11 -0.16 -1.23
CA LEU A 112 -12.06 -0.66 -2.22
C LEU A 112 -12.04 0.13 -3.54
N GLN A 113 -11.78 1.44 -3.50
CA GLN A 113 -11.60 2.24 -4.71
C GLN A 113 -10.34 1.81 -5.49
N GLY A 114 -9.21 1.62 -4.81
CA GLY A 114 -7.97 1.10 -5.40
C GLY A 114 -8.14 -0.31 -5.96
N ALA A 115 -8.80 -1.19 -5.20
CA ALA A 115 -9.12 -2.56 -5.57
C ALA A 115 -9.97 -2.63 -6.85
N ASN A 116 -11.01 -1.81 -6.96
CA ASN A 116 -11.80 -1.71 -8.19
C ASN A 116 -10.99 -1.19 -9.38
N THR A 117 -10.13 -0.18 -9.15
CA THR A 117 -9.24 0.35 -10.19
C THR A 117 -8.31 -0.75 -10.73
N LEU A 118 -7.75 -1.56 -9.84
CA LEU A 118 -6.88 -2.66 -10.22
C LEU A 118 -7.64 -3.81 -10.90
N ALA A 119 -8.87 -4.10 -10.47
CA ALA A 119 -9.73 -5.10 -11.12
C ALA A 119 -10.01 -4.73 -12.58
N VAL A 120 -10.24 -3.44 -12.88
CA VAL A 120 -10.42 -2.96 -14.27
C VAL A 120 -9.15 -3.22 -15.11
N ILE A 121 -7.97 -3.01 -14.55
CA ILE A 121 -6.71 -3.32 -15.25
C ILE A 121 -6.63 -4.81 -15.56
N LEU A 122 -6.83 -5.67 -14.56
CA LEU A 122 -6.78 -7.13 -14.70
C LEU A 122 -7.80 -7.65 -15.73
N GLN A 123 -9.01 -7.09 -15.75
CA GLN A 123 -10.04 -7.44 -16.75
C GLN A 123 -9.68 -7.02 -18.17
N ASN A 124 -8.92 -5.93 -18.35
CA ASN A 124 -8.50 -5.44 -19.66
C ASN A 124 -7.18 -6.07 -20.16
N THR A 125 -6.41 -6.71 -19.28
CA THR A 125 -5.14 -7.37 -19.63
C THR A 125 -5.23 -8.89 -19.60
N GLY A 126 -6.26 -9.44 -18.95
CA GLY A 126 -6.43 -10.88 -18.75
C GLY A 126 -6.68 -11.67 -20.04
N PRO A 127 -6.60 -13.01 -19.97
CA PRO A 127 -6.75 -13.89 -21.13
C PRO A 127 -8.11 -13.77 -21.84
N GLU A 128 -9.16 -13.44 -21.09
CA GLU A 128 -10.53 -13.25 -21.61
C GLU A 128 -10.82 -11.82 -22.09
N SER A 129 -9.82 -10.92 -22.02
CA SER A 129 -9.98 -9.54 -22.48
C SER A 129 -9.94 -9.43 -24.00
N GLU A 130 -10.42 -8.32 -24.56
CA GLU A 130 -10.33 -8.06 -26.01
C GLU A 130 -8.87 -7.98 -26.50
N VAL A 131 -7.96 -7.52 -25.64
CA VAL A 131 -6.52 -7.40 -25.95
C VAL A 131 -5.70 -7.94 -24.77
N PRO A 132 -5.52 -9.27 -24.68
CA PRO A 132 -4.71 -9.86 -23.63
C PRO A 132 -3.28 -9.31 -23.62
N ASP A 133 -2.79 -8.96 -22.45
CA ASP A 133 -1.46 -8.41 -22.19
C ASP A 133 -0.89 -9.11 -20.94
N PRO A 134 -0.36 -10.33 -21.08
CA PRO A 134 0.06 -11.15 -19.95
C PRO A 134 1.18 -10.49 -19.13
N VAL A 135 2.00 -9.62 -19.74
CA VAL A 135 3.09 -8.92 -19.05
C VAL A 135 2.53 -7.81 -18.14
N ARG A 136 1.60 -6.99 -18.63
CA ARG A 136 0.90 -6.03 -17.76
C ARG A 136 0.08 -6.73 -16.69
N GLU A 137 -0.61 -7.82 -17.03
CA GLU A 137 -1.38 -8.60 -16.07
C GLU A 137 -0.49 -9.13 -14.94
N ALA A 138 0.69 -9.66 -15.26
CA ALA A 138 1.65 -10.15 -14.27
C ALA A 138 2.10 -9.05 -13.30
N VAL A 139 2.45 -7.85 -13.81
CA VAL A 139 2.80 -6.70 -12.95
C VAL A 139 1.60 -6.28 -12.09
N ALA A 140 0.40 -6.22 -12.66
CA ALA A 140 -0.82 -5.89 -11.93
C ALA A 140 -1.16 -6.91 -10.83
N LYS A 141 -0.90 -8.21 -11.06
CA LYS A 141 -1.07 -9.28 -10.05
C LYS A 141 -0.07 -9.14 -8.90
N ILE A 142 1.20 -8.83 -9.19
CA ILE A 142 2.19 -8.56 -8.15
C ILE A 142 1.75 -7.37 -7.29
N TRP A 143 1.28 -6.29 -7.93
CA TRP A 143 0.75 -5.13 -7.23
C TRP A 143 -0.51 -5.46 -6.41
N LYS A 144 -1.40 -6.32 -6.93
CA LYS A 144 -2.59 -6.81 -6.21
C LYS A 144 -2.19 -7.44 -4.89
N VAL A 145 -1.22 -8.34 -4.89
CA VAL A 145 -0.76 -8.99 -3.66
C VAL A 145 -0.23 -7.97 -2.66
N TYR A 146 0.61 -7.03 -3.11
CA TYR A 146 1.15 -5.99 -2.22
C TYR A 146 0.05 -5.13 -1.58
N MET A 147 -0.93 -4.70 -2.37
CA MET A 147 -2.04 -3.85 -1.91
C MET A 147 -3.01 -4.57 -0.96
N TYR A 148 -3.30 -5.85 -1.21
CA TYR A 148 -4.29 -6.59 -0.43
C TYR A 148 -3.72 -7.17 0.87
N MET A 149 -2.43 -7.47 0.92
CA MET A 149 -1.75 -8.04 2.10
C MET A 149 -1.97 -7.22 3.39
N PRO A 150 -1.69 -5.90 3.46
CA PRO A 150 -1.92 -5.12 4.68
C PRO A 150 -3.39 -5.09 5.09
N MET A 151 -4.31 -5.14 4.14
CA MET A 151 -5.75 -5.12 4.43
C MET A 151 -6.22 -6.43 5.04
N THR A 152 -5.83 -7.58 4.47
CA THR A 152 -6.18 -8.85 5.09
C THR A 152 -5.43 -9.05 6.41
N ASP A 153 -4.20 -8.51 6.57
CA ASP A 153 -3.46 -8.54 7.84
C ASP A 153 -4.19 -7.78 8.96
N LEU A 154 -4.90 -6.69 8.64
CA LEU A 154 -5.66 -5.89 9.60
C LEU A 154 -7.07 -6.44 9.87
N PHE A 155 -7.77 -6.87 8.83
CA PHE A 155 -9.21 -7.19 8.89
C PHE A 155 -9.52 -8.69 8.88
N GLY A 156 -8.57 -9.54 8.50
CA GLY A 156 -8.81 -10.95 8.25
C GLY A 156 -9.51 -11.16 6.90
N PRO A 157 -10.68 -11.81 6.86
CA PRO A 157 -11.46 -11.94 5.62
C PRO A 157 -11.81 -10.59 5.02
N ILE A 158 -11.69 -10.46 3.69
CA ILE A 158 -11.99 -9.23 2.93
C ILE A 158 -12.54 -9.59 1.54
N PRO A 159 -13.25 -8.68 0.84
CA PRO A 159 -13.58 -8.89 -0.56
C PRO A 159 -12.31 -9.03 -1.41
N TYR A 160 -12.16 -10.13 -2.15
CA TYR A 160 -10.93 -10.43 -2.88
C TYR A 160 -11.18 -10.93 -4.31
N THR A 161 -11.71 -12.14 -4.49
CA THR A 161 -11.95 -12.76 -5.81
C THR A 161 -13.08 -12.11 -6.58
N GLN A 162 -14.11 -11.63 -5.88
CA GLN A 162 -15.32 -11.06 -6.50
C GLN A 162 -15.22 -9.55 -6.77
N VAL A 163 -14.11 -8.90 -6.39
CA VAL A 163 -13.95 -7.44 -6.64
C VAL A 163 -13.92 -7.17 -8.14
N GLY A 164 -14.74 -6.22 -8.59
CA GLY A 164 -14.89 -5.86 -10.00
C GLY A 164 -15.88 -6.71 -10.79
N SER A 165 -16.60 -7.65 -10.16
CA SER A 165 -17.61 -8.48 -10.84
C SER A 165 -18.79 -7.70 -11.40
N GLY A 166 -19.04 -6.49 -10.89
CA GLY A 166 -20.23 -5.68 -11.21
C GLY A 166 -21.46 -6.03 -10.37
N GLU A 167 -21.34 -6.97 -9.43
CA GLU A 167 -22.40 -7.37 -8.50
C GLU A 167 -22.61 -6.31 -7.40
N ASP A 168 -23.86 -6.08 -6.99
CA ASP A 168 -24.23 -5.12 -5.94
C ASP A 168 -23.75 -5.55 -4.54
N ALA A 169 -23.53 -6.86 -4.34
CA ALA A 169 -23.00 -7.43 -3.12
C ALA A 169 -21.97 -8.51 -3.44
N ILE A 170 -20.81 -8.42 -2.80
CA ILE A 170 -19.71 -9.38 -2.98
C ILE A 170 -19.35 -10.03 -1.65
N LEU A 171 -18.96 -11.31 -1.73
CA LEU A 171 -18.57 -12.08 -0.56
C LEU A 171 -17.13 -11.78 -0.15
N TYR A 172 -16.85 -12.06 1.11
CA TYR A 172 -15.51 -11.98 1.68
C TYR A 172 -14.84 -13.33 1.52
N ASP A 173 -13.60 -13.31 1.05
CA ASP A 173 -12.78 -14.51 1.01
C ASP A 173 -12.04 -14.64 2.34
N SER A 174 -11.75 -15.87 2.75
CA SER A 174 -11.00 -16.09 3.99
C SER A 174 -9.56 -15.63 3.84
N GLN A 175 -8.95 -15.17 4.93
CA GLN A 175 -7.52 -14.81 4.93
C GLN A 175 -6.65 -16.00 4.48
N GLU A 176 -7.02 -17.23 4.85
CA GLU A 176 -6.37 -18.46 4.39
C GLU A 176 -6.41 -18.61 2.86
N SER A 177 -7.58 -18.46 2.23
CA SER A 177 -7.67 -18.59 0.76
C SER A 177 -6.96 -17.46 0.03
N ILE A 178 -6.99 -16.25 0.60
CA ILE A 178 -6.29 -15.08 0.06
C ILE A 178 -4.78 -15.31 0.06
N TYR A 179 -4.21 -15.75 1.19
CA TYR A 179 -2.77 -16.06 1.27
C TYR A 179 -2.35 -17.24 0.41
N ALA A 180 -3.21 -18.24 0.26
CA ALA A 180 -2.97 -19.34 -0.66
C ALA A 180 -2.90 -18.86 -2.12
N ASP A 181 -3.77 -17.93 -2.51
CA ASP A 181 -3.78 -17.31 -3.83
C ASP A 181 -2.61 -16.35 -4.06
N PHE A 182 -2.20 -15.58 -3.04
CA PHE A 182 -1.02 -14.71 -3.14
C PHE A 182 0.23 -15.46 -3.61
N MET A 183 0.48 -16.64 -3.05
CA MET A 183 1.63 -17.48 -3.42
C MET A 183 1.56 -17.93 -4.88
N VAL A 184 0.39 -18.41 -5.33
CA VAL A 184 0.16 -18.85 -6.71
C VAL A 184 0.30 -17.66 -7.67
N SER A 185 -0.40 -16.56 -7.39
CA SER A 185 -0.38 -15.35 -8.19
C SER A 185 1.03 -14.78 -8.36
N LEU A 186 1.86 -14.77 -7.31
CA LEU A 186 3.24 -14.30 -7.39
C LEU A 186 4.13 -15.27 -8.17
N ALA A 187 3.99 -16.58 -7.96
CA ALA A 187 4.75 -17.59 -8.71
C ALA A 187 4.45 -17.51 -10.22
N ASP A 188 3.18 -17.44 -10.59
CA ASP A 188 2.76 -17.36 -11.99
C ASP A 188 3.20 -16.03 -12.63
N ALA A 189 2.98 -14.90 -11.93
CA ALA A 189 3.37 -13.59 -12.44
C ALA A 189 4.88 -13.50 -12.67
N THR A 190 5.69 -13.94 -11.71
CA THR A 190 7.16 -13.91 -11.84
C THR A 190 7.65 -14.85 -12.96
N ALA A 191 7.01 -16.00 -13.19
CA ALA A 191 7.31 -16.86 -14.33
C ALA A 191 7.01 -16.18 -15.68
N VAL A 192 5.88 -15.46 -15.78
CA VAL A 192 5.53 -14.67 -16.97
C VAL A 192 6.56 -13.56 -17.21
N LEU A 193 6.93 -12.79 -16.17
CA LEU A 193 7.93 -11.73 -16.30
C LEU A 193 9.29 -12.28 -16.75
N ASN A 194 9.76 -13.36 -16.12
CA ASN A 194 11.02 -13.99 -16.48
C ASN A 194 11.05 -14.44 -17.95
N SER A 195 9.94 -14.98 -18.45
CA SER A 195 9.83 -15.44 -19.84
C SER A 195 9.78 -14.29 -20.87
N ASN A 196 9.52 -13.06 -20.41
CA ASN A 196 9.30 -11.90 -21.26
C ASN A 196 10.28 -10.73 -20.99
N LEU A 197 11.41 -10.98 -20.29
CA LEU A 197 12.39 -9.93 -19.96
C LEU A 197 12.92 -9.16 -21.19
N ALA A 198 12.93 -9.79 -22.37
CA ALA A 198 13.33 -9.15 -23.62
C ALA A 198 12.45 -7.95 -24.01
N GLN A 199 11.23 -7.83 -23.48
CA GLN A 199 10.37 -6.66 -23.66
C GLN A 199 10.93 -5.42 -22.95
N GLY A 200 11.76 -5.60 -21.91
CA GLY A 200 12.40 -4.51 -21.16
C GLY A 200 11.45 -3.79 -20.21
N THR A 201 10.43 -3.12 -20.75
CA THR A 201 9.53 -2.27 -19.96
C THR A 201 8.04 -2.52 -20.26
N THR A 202 7.18 -2.31 -19.25
CA THR A 202 5.72 -2.24 -19.38
C THR A 202 5.18 -1.12 -18.49
N PHE A 203 3.98 -0.59 -18.72
CA PHE A 203 3.47 0.56 -17.93
C PHE A 203 4.46 1.74 -17.84
N ALA A 204 5.29 2.00 -18.86
CA ALA A 204 6.41 2.94 -18.77
C ALA A 204 5.99 4.38 -18.40
N ASP A 205 4.80 4.82 -18.82
CA ASP A 205 4.25 6.14 -18.48
C ASP A 205 3.44 6.14 -17.17
N GLY A 206 3.29 4.99 -16.51
CA GLY A 206 2.33 4.77 -15.44
C GLY A 206 2.91 4.18 -14.15
N ASP A 207 4.02 3.46 -14.24
CA ASP A 207 4.67 2.83 -13.10
C ASP A 207 5.56 3.84 -12.34
N VAL A 208 5.10 4.24 -11.17
CA VAL A 208 5.78 5.20 -10.29
C VAL A 208 6.76 4.55 -9.29
N ILE A 209 7.01 3.24 -9.40
CA ILE A 209 7.97 2.50 -8.56
C ILE A 209 9.23 2.17 -9.35
N PHE A 210 9.09 1.50 -10.50
CA PHE A 210 10.23 0.96 -11.26
C PHE A 210 10.30 1.46 -12.70
N ASP A 211 9.54 2.50 -13.07
CA ASP A 211 9.50 3.05 -14.43
C ASP A 211 9.18 1.98 -15.50
N GLY A 212 8.49 0.92 -15.09
CA GLY A 212 8.08 -0.18 -15.93
C GLY A 212 9.09 -1.31 -16.09
N ASP A 213 10.25 -1.24 -15.44
CA ASP A 213 11.34 -2.21 -15.59
C ASP A 213 10.92 -3.62 -15.14
N LEU A 214 10.88 -4.56 -16.10
CA LEU A 214 10.43 -5.93 -15.85
C LEU A 214 11.39 -6.72 -14.96
N ALA A 215 12.70 -6.47 -15.02
CA ALA A 215 13.67 -7.17 -14.19
C ALA A 215 13.54 -6.75 -12.72
N ARG A 216 13.24 -5.48 -12.46
CA ARG A 216 12.95 -4.97 -11.12
C ARG A 216 11.62 -5.50 -10.59
N TRP A 217 10.57 -5.54 -11.41
CA TRP A 217 9.30 -6.17 -11.03
C TRP A 217 9.44 -7.67 -10.73
N LEU A 218 10.28 -8.39 -11.49
CA LEU A 218 10.58 -9.79 -11.22
C LEU A 218 11.23 -9.98 -9.84
N LYS A 219 12.27 -9.20 -9.52
CA LYS A 219 12.91 -9.23 -8.19
C LYS A 219 11.94 -8.87 -7.07
N PHE A 220 11.10 -7.86 -7.28
CA PHE A 220 10.09 -7.45 -6.32
C PHE A 220 9.05 -8.54 -6.09
N GLY A 221 8.53 -9.17 -7.15
CA GLY A 221 7.59 -10.29 -7.04
C GLY A 221 8.17 -11.49 -6.29
N ASN A 222 9.42 -11.87 -6.58
CA ASN A 222 10.11 -12.95 -5.86
C ASN A 222 10.30 -12.61 -4.37
N SER A 223 10.67 -11.36 -4.07
CA SER A 223 10.90 -10.91 -2.68
C SER A 223 9.59 -10.82 -1.90
N LEU A 224 8.52 -10.34 -2.54
CA LEU A 224 7.18 -10.33 -1.96
C LEU A 224 6.67 -11.75 -1.70
N ARG A 225 6.99 -12.72 -2.57
CA ARG A 225 6.67 -14.15 -2.35
C ARG A 225 7.37 -14.68 -1.10
N LEU A 226 8.63 -14.32 -0.89
CA LEU A 226 9.35 -14.64 0.35
C LEU A 226 8.68 -13.99 1.57
N ARG A 227 8.30 -12.70 1.51
CA ARG A 227 7.56 -12.02 2.61
C ARG A 227 6.26 -12.74 2.95
N VAL A 228 5.45 -13.08 1.93
CA VAL A 228 4.18 -13.80 2.08
C VAL A 228 4.39 -15.17 2.73
N ALA A 229 5.43 -15.91 2.30
CA ALA A 229 5.78 -17.19 2.89
C ALA A 229 6.17 -17.05 4.37
N MET A 230 7.00 -16.06 4.72
CA MET A 230 7.39 -15.82 6.12
C MET A 230 6.20 -15.49 7.02
N ARG A 231 5.26 -14.68 6.52
CA ARG A 231 4.06 -14.27 7.26
C ARG A 231 3.24 -15.48 7.73
N VAL A 232 3.06 -16.50 6.89
CA VAL A 232 2.23 -17.67 7.20
C VAL A 232 3.01 -18.86 7.76
N SER A 233 4.31 -18.70 8.03
CA SER A 233 5.24 -19.77 8.42
C SER A 233 4.75 -20.64 9.59
N LYS A 234 3.96 -20.09 10.51
CA LYS A 234 3.43 -20.83 11.68
C LYS A 234 2.10 -21.53 11.43
N VAL A 235 1.31 -21.07 10.46
CA VAL A 235 -0.04 -21.60 10.18
C VAL A 235 -0.07 -22.49 8.94
N MET A 236 0.87 -22.30 8.01
CA MET A 236 1.05 -23.12 6.80
C MET A 236 2.54 -23.50 6.62
N PRO A 237 3.17 -24.20 7.59
CA PRO A 237 4.62 -24.35 7.63
C PRO A 237 5.23 -25.02 6.39
N ASP A 238 4.62 -26.10 5.90
CA ASP A 238 5.14 -26.84 4.73
C ASP A 238 5.05 -26.00 3.45
N LYS A 239 3.91 -25.32 3.25
CA LYS A 239 3.71 -24.45 2.09
C LYS A 239 4.61 -23.22 2.17
N ALA A 240 4.69 -22.59 3.33
CA ALA A 240 5.60 -21.47 3.58
C ALA A 240 7.06 -21.84 3.26
N LYS A 241 7.52 -23.00 3.74
CA LYS A 241 8.86 -23.50 3.42
C LYS A 241 9.06 -23.67 1.92
N SER A 242 8.16 -24.37 1.24
CA SER A 242 8.31 -24.63 -0.20
C SER A 242 8.31 -23.34 -1.02
N GLU A 243 7.47 -22.37 -0.66
CA GLU A 243 7.36 -21.09 -1.35
C GLU A 243 8.57 -20.19 -1.10
N ALA A 244 9.11 -20.17 0.12
CA ALA A 244 10.32 -19.43 0.46
C ALA A 244 11.56 -19.99 -0.27
N GLU A 245 11.73 -21.31 -0.28
CA GLU A 245 12.82 -21.99 -1.00
C GLU A 245 12.71 -21.76 -2.51
N ALA A 246 11.50 -21.84 -3.07
CA ALA A 246 11.25 -21.58 -4.48
C ALA A 246 11.48 -20.09 -4.85
N ALA A 247 11.08 -19.14 -4.00
CA ALA A 247 11.35 -17.72 -4.21
C ALA A 247 12.86 -17.41 -4.19
N ALA A 248 13.60 -18.00 -3.24
CA ALA A 248 15.05 -17.81 -3.14
C ALA A 248 15.82 -18.40 -4.33
N ALA A 249 15.32 -19.49 -4.92
CA ALA A 249 15.90 -20.12 -6.11
C ALA A 249 15.35 -19.56 -7.44
N ALA A 250 14.39 -18.62 -7.41
CA ALA A 250 13.71 -18.14 -8.60
C ALA A 250 14.64 -17.36 -9.55
N PRO A 251 14.47 -17.49 -10.88
CA PRO A 251 15.12 -16.63 -11.85
C PRO A 251 14.89 -15.14 -11.56
N GLY A 252 15.88 -14.30 -11.88
CA GLY A 252 15.89 -12.87 -11.55
C GLY A 252 16.34 -12.57 -10.12
N GLY A 253 16.28 -13.54 -9.20
CA GLY A 253 16.73 -13.42 -7.83
C GLY A 253 15.81 -12.56 -6.96
N LEU A 254 16.30 -12.23 -5.77
CA LEU A 254 15.62 -11.41 -4.76
C LEU A 254 16.22 -10.00 -4.69
N MET A 255 15.48 -9.05 -4.10
CA MET A 255 15.93 -7.71 -3.77
C MET A 255 16.94 -7.78 -2.63
N THR A 256 18.23 -7.89 -2.96
CA THR A 256 19.32 -8.00 -1.97
C THR A 256 20.30 -6.83 -2.03
N ASP A 257 20.17 -5.95 -3.03
CA ASP A 257 20.90 -4.69 -3.16
C ASP A 257 19.96 -3.50 -2.95
N ASN A 258 20.44 -2.42 -2.34
CA ASN A 258 19.63 -1.21 -2.14
C ASN A 258 19.20 -0.53 -3.44
N ALA A 259 19.90 -0.76 -4.56
CA ALA A 259 19.48 -0.32 -5.88
C ALA A 259 18.17 -1.00 -6.34
N ASP A 260 17.85 -2.18 -5.78
CA ASP A 260 16.62 -2.90 -6.07
C ASP A 260 15.42 -2.39 -5.24
N ASN A 261 15.65 -1.57 -4.20
CA ASN A 261 14.61 -1.12 -3.28
C ASN A 261 13.36 -0.57 -4.01
N ALA A 262 12.20 -0.95 -3.50
CA ALA A 262 10.91 -0.52 -4.00
C ALA A 262 10.49 0.77 -3.28
N PHE A 263 10.56 1.87 -4.02
CA PHE A 263 10.23 3.20 -3.55
C PHE A 263 9.16 3.80 -4.45
N MET A 264 8.03 4.18 -3.85
CA MET A 264 6.99 4.94 -4.52
C MET A 264 7.44 6.40 -4.65
N LYS A 265 7.60 6.87 -5.88
CA LYS A 265 8.00 8.26 -6.16
C LYS A 265 6.81 9.20 -5.92
N PRO A 266 7.02 10.41 -5.37
CA PRO A 266 5.97 11.42 -5.36
C PRO A 266 5.66 11.91 -6.79
N SER A 267 4.40 12.26 -7.05
CA SER A 267 3.92 12.93 -8.25
C SER A 267 3.09 14.18 -7.86
N PRO A 268 3.75 15.31 -7.55
CA PRO A 268 3.08 16.56 -7.23
C PRO A 268 2.16 17.06 -8.36
N PRO A 269 1.09 17.80 -8.05
CA PRO A 269 0.69 18.24 -6.71
C PRO A 269 -0.17 17.21 -5.94
N ASN A 270 -0.59 16.11 -6.57
CA ASN A 270 -1.66 15.26 -6.06
C ASN A 270 -1.18 14.05 -5.25
N TYR A 271 0.07 13.62 -5.45
CA TYR A 271 0.61 12.44 -4.79
C TYR A 271 1.95 12.79 -4.15
N LEU A 272 1.91 13.09 -2.85
CA LEU A 272 3.09 13.48 -2.07
C LEU A 272 3.53 12.33 -1.18
N ASN A 273 4.71 12.43 -0.58
CA ASN A 273 5.13 11.53 0.48
C ASN A 273 4.13 11.63 1.65
N PRO A 274 3.42 10.54 2.01
CA PRO A 274 2.34 10.65 2.97
C PRO A 274 2.84 10.94 4.39
N LEU A 275 3.98 10.36 4.80
CA LEU A 275 4.63 10.70 6.07
C LEU A 275 5.02 12.19 6.12
N GLY A 276 5.55 12.68 5.00
CA GLY A 276 5.87 14.09 4.79
C GLY A 276 4.68 15.01 5.05
N VAL A 277 3.53 14.70 4.45
CA VAL A 277 2.29 15.47 4.62
C VAL A 277 1.80 15.45 6.07
N ILE A 278 1.67 14.26 6.69
CA ILE A 278 1.11 14.16 8.04
C ILE A 278 2.04 14.73 9.12
N SER A 279 3.35 14.78 8.86
CA SER A 279 4.32 15.37 9.79
C SER A 279 4.04 16.85 10.07
N GLU A 280 3.44 17.54 9.10
CA GLU A 280 3.10 18.97 9.18
C GLU A 280 1.93 19.23 10.13
N TRP A 281 1.03 18.26 10.27
CA TRP A 281 -0.13 18.38 11.15
C TRP A 281 0.30 18.36 12.62
N GLY A 282 1.49 17.80 12.90
CA GLY A 282 2.11 17.83 14.22
C GLY A 282 1.39 16.96 15.24
N GLU A 283 0.85 15.81 14.82
CA GLU A 283 -0.04 14.98 15.65
C GLU A 283 0.63 13.70 16.18
N PHE A 284 1.93 13.51 15.91
CA PHE A 284 2.71 12.39 16.41
C PHE A 284 4.18 12.77 16.67
N ARG A 285 4.89 11.96 17.45
CA ARG A 285 6.34 12.06 17.69
C ARG A 285 6.97 10.66 17.77
N MET A 286 8.30 10.60 17.85
CA MET A 286 9.04 9.37 18.15
C MET A 286 8.42 8.65 19.35
N SER A 287 8.23 7.33 19.27
CA SER A 287 7.84 6.53 20.44
C SER A 287 9.01 6.38 21.43
N ALA A 288 8.69 6.32 22.72
CA ALA A 288 9.65 5.96 23.77
C ALA A 288 10.27 4.56 23.58
N SER A 289 9.55 3.63 22.92
CA SER A 289 10.09 2.31 22.57
C SER A 289 11.21 2.45 21.54
N MET A 290 10.99 3.26 20.50
CA MET A 290 12.02 3.58 19.52
C MET A 290 13.22 4.28 20.17
N GLU A 291 12.97 5.22 21.09
CA GLU A 291 14.05 5.90 21.83
C GLU A 291 14.90 4.89 22.59
N SER A 292 14.24 3.98 23.31
CA SER A 292 14.89 2.98 24.14
C SER A 292 15.74 2.02 23.32
N ILE A 293 15.22 1.50 22.19
CA ILE A 293 15.93 0.58 21.31
C ILE A 293 17.14 1.27 20.68
N MET A 294 16.94 2.42 20.03
CA MET A 294 18.02 3.08 19.28
C MET A 294 19.12 3.59 20.21
N LYS A 295 18.77 4.16 21.37
CA LYS A 295 19.79 4.59 22.35
C LYS A 295 20.46 3.39 23.02
N GLY A 296 19.69 2.36 23.37
CA GLY A 296 20.20 1.14 24.00
C GLY A 296 21.30 0.48 23.15
N TYR A 297 21.12 0.47 21.84
CA TYR A 297 22.09 -0.06 20.88
C TYR A 297 23.11 0.94 20.37
N ALA A 298 23.09 2.18 20.87
CA ALA A 298 23.89 3.28 20.33
C ALA A 298 23.80 3.35 18.79
N ASP A 299 22.58 3.24 18.27
CA ASP A 299 22.32 3.03 16.84
C ASP A 299 22.68 4.28 16.02
N PRO A 300 23.60 4.16 15.04
CA PRO A 300 24.04 5.29 14.22
C PRO A 300 22.94 5.83 13.27
N ARG A 301 21.79 5.14 13.17
CA ARG A 301 20.63 5.60 12.40
C ARG A 301 19.76 6.60 13.15
N ILE A 302 19.97 6.84 14.45
CA ILE A 302 19.14 7.80 15.21
C ILE A 302 19.07 9.21 14.57
N PRO A 303 20.18 9.85 14.09
CA PRO A 303 20.10 11.11 13.37
C PRO A 303 19.52 11.01 11.95
N LYS A 304 19.36 9.79 11.42
CA LYS A 304 18.76 9.55 10.09
C LYS A 304 17.25 9.41 10.18
N TYR A 305 16.74 8.98 11.33
CA TYR A 305 15.32 8.69 11.56
C TYR A 305 14.61 9.80 12.33
N TRP A 306 15.36 10.64 13.07
CA TRP A 306 14.78 11.61 14.00
C TRP A 306 15.56 12.91 14.03
N GLU A 307 14.87 14.03 14.25
CA GLU A 307 15.48 15.27 14.72
C GLU A 307 15.62 15.24 16.26
N PRO A 308 16.67 15.86 16.82
CA PRO A 308 16.69 16.21 18.23
C PRO A 308 15.47 17.07 18.60
N ALA A 309 14.89 16.84 19.77
CA ALA A 309 13.83 17.68 20.29
C ALA A 309 14.32 19.12 20.46
N LYS A 310 13.54 20.09 19.99
CA LYS A 310 13.95 21.50 19.90
C LYS A 310 14.37 22.10 21.24
N ASN A 311 13.64 21.81 22.32
CA ASN A 311 13.88 22.41 23.62
C ASN A 311 14.98 21.72 24.43
N THR A 312 15.24 20.43 24.19
CA THR A 312 16.20 19.63 24.99
C THR A 312 17.47 19.29 24.21
N ASN A 313 17.48 19.50 22.90
CA ASN A 313 18.56 19.15 21.97
C ASN A 313 19.00 17.68 22.05
N GLY A 314 18.10 16.80 22.45
CA GLY A 314 18.33 15.35 22.55
C GLY A 314 17.23 14.56 21.86
N TYR A 315 17.51 13.30 21.56
CA TYR A 315 16.50 12.39 21.04
C TYR A 315 15.55 11.98 22.16
N LYS A 316 14.25 12.25 22.03
CA LYS A 316 13.28 11.96 23.08
C LYS A 316 11.98 11.45 22.48
N GLY A 317 11.56 10.28 22.94
CA GLY A 317 10.29 9.68 22.56
C GLY A 317 9.20 9.89 23.60
N ILE A 318 7.96 9.84 23.13
CA ILE A 318 6.76 9.90 23.96
C ILE A 318 6.28 8.47 24.23
N ARG A 319 5.86 8.22 25.46
CA ARG A 319 5.25 6.93 25.82
C ARG A 319 3.91 6.79 25.10
N ASN A 320 3.70 5.72 24.35
CA ASN A 320 2.40 5.44 23.74
C ASN A 320 1.28 5.32 24.78
N GLY A 321 0.07 5.73 24.40
CA GLY A 321 -1.15 5.53 25.19
C GLY A 321 -1.29 6.45 26.41
N LEU A 322 -0.72 7.66 26.35
CA LEU A 322 -0.94 8.69 27.37
C LEU A 322 -2.43 9.05 27.50
N THR A 323 -2.86 9.39 28.71
CA THR A 323 -4.15 10.04 28.91
C THR A 323 -4.13 11.47 28.34
N ILE A 324 -5.31 12.07 28.14
CA ILE A 324 -5.44 13.48 27.73
C ILE A 324 -4.71 14.41 28.72
N GLU A 325 -4.83 14.14 30.01
CA GLU A 325 -4.15 14.90 31.06
C GLU A 325 -2.62 14.78 30.93
N GLN A 326 -2.09 13.57 30.76
CA GLN A 326 -0.66 13.34 30.58
C GLN A 326 -0.11 14.00 29.31
N MET A 327 -0.85 13.97 28.20
CA MET A 327 -0.44 14.66 26.97
C MET A 327 -0.28 16.18 27.16
N SER A 328 -1.02 16.78 28.09
CA SER A 328 -0.93 18.22 28.39
C SER A 328 0.31 18.61 29.21
N GLU A 329 1.03 17.63 29.76
CA GLU A 329 2.25 17.88 30.50
C GLU A 329 3.35 18.42 29.58
N VAL A 330 4.13 19.40 30.07
CA VAL A 330 5.14 20.10 29.26
C VAL A 330 6.13 19.13 28.62
N GLN A 331 6.59 18.10 29.35
CA GLN A 331 7.52 17.08 28.84
C GLN A 331 6.99 16.27 27.67
N ASN A 332 5.66 16.17 27.49
CA ASN A 332 5.02 15.44 26.41
C ASN A 332 4.65 16.35 25.23
N SER A 333 5.01 17.63 25.30
CA SER A 333 4.79 18.56 24.20
C SER A 333 5.66 18.22 22.98
N ASN A 334 5.14 18.58 21.81
CA ASN A 334 5.81 18.43 20.52
C ASN A 334 7.23 19.01 20.45
N GLU A 335 7.51 20.11 21.17
CA GLU A 335 8.82 20.78 21.15
C GLU A 335 9.85 20.11 22.08
N ASN A 336 9.38 19.28 23.02
CA ASN A 336 10.22 18.51 23.95
C ASN A 336 10.50 17.09 23.46
N ASN A 337 9.94 16.68 22.32
CA ASN A 337 10.06 15.33 21.78
C ASN A 337 10.47 15.33 20.30
N SER A 338 11.16 14.27 19.90
CA SER A 338 11.74 14.11 18.57
C SER A 338 10.70 13.93 17.50
N ASN A 339 10.84 14.70 16.42
CA ASN A 339 10.04 14.57 15.21
C ASN A 339 10.84 13.83 14.12
N VAL A 340 10.18 13.47 13.02
CA VAL A 340 10.85 12.97 11.82
C VAL A 340 11.83 14.01 11.24
N PRO A 341 12.92 13.59 10.57
CA PRO A 341 13.94 14.48 10.02
C PRO A 341 13.37 15.41 8.95
N ALA A 342 14.07 16.52 8.70
CA ALA A 342 13.65 17.53 7.71
C ALA A 342 13.31 16.95 6.31
N ARG A 343 13.92 15.82 5.91
CA ARG A 343 13.62 15.12 4.64
C ARG A 343 12.21 14.51 4.56
N PHE A 344 11.53 14.29 5.70
CA PHE A 344 10.14 13.86 5.77
C PHE A 344 9.24 14.98 6.33
N GLN A 345 9.57 16.25 6.04
CA GLN A 345 8.76 17.42 6.36
C GLN A 345 8.42 18.21 5.09
N ASN A 346 7.51 19.20 5.20
CA ASN A 346 6.82 19.88 4.08
C ASN A 346 7.64 20.09 2.80
N ALA A 347 8.78 20.78 2.88
CA ALA A 347 9.54 21.13 1.68
C ALA A 347 10.09 19.91 0.91
N ALA A 348 10.22 18.76 1.56
CA ALA A 348 10.78 17.54 1.00
C ALA A 348 9.72 16.49 0.62
N ASN A 349 8.45 16.67 1.00
CA ASN A 349 7.39 15.69 0.71
C ASN A 349 7.10 15.52 -0.79
N VAL A 350 7.50 16.50 -1.62
CA VAL A 350 7.39 16.50 -3.09
C VAL A 350 8.50 15.72 -3.78
N THR A 351 9.58 15.38 -3.08
CA THR A 351 10.76 14.70 -3.64
C THR A 351 11.13 13.42 -2.92
N GLU A 352 10.83 13.31 -1.64
CA GLU A 352 11.20 12.16 -0.82
C GLU A 352 10.30 10.95 -1.15
N PRO A 353 10.86 9.83 -1.62
CA PRO A 353 10.05 8.65 -1.91
C PRO A 353 9.50 7.97 -0.65
N HIS A 354 8.41 7.21 -0.83
CA HIS A 354 7.84 6.37 0.21
C HIS A 354 8.31 4.91 0.04
N GLY A 355 8.88 4.33 1.09
CA GLY A 355 9.40 2.95 1.07
C GLY A 355 8.31 1.89 1.13
N LEU A 356 8.41 0.86 0.30
CA LEU A 356 7.43 -0.24 0.20
C LEU A 356 8.01 -1.57 0.68
N MET A 357 9.17 -1.90 0.10
CA MET A 357 9.97 -3.07 0.45
C MET A 357 11.41 -2.72 0.14
N VAL A 358 12.30 -3.08 1.05
CA VAL A 358 13.73 -2.76 0.94
C VAL A 358 14.57 -4.02 1.10
N ALA A 359 15.77 -4.00 0.53
CA ALA A 359 16.68 -5.13 0.52
C ALA A 359 16.97 -5.69 1.91
N ALA A 360 17.13 -4.81 2.90
CA ALA A 360 17.35 -5.20 4.29
C ALA A 360 16.28 -6.17 4.80
N GLU A 361 15.02 -5.98 4.42
CA GLU A 361 13.93 -6.87 4.82
C GLU A 361 14.06 -8.26 4.19
N THR A 362 14.43 -8.34 2.91
CA THR A 362 14.73 -9.61 2.23
C THR A 362 15.85 -10.35 2.98
N TRP A 363 16.91 -9.65 3.36
CA TRP A 363 18.00 -10.25 4.15
C TRP A 363 17.51 -10.80 5.49
N PHE A 364 16.67 -10.07 6.22
CA PHE A 364 16.11 -10.56 7.48
C PHE A 364 15.14 -11.73 7.30
N ASN A 365 14.31 -11.71 6.25
CA ASN A 365 13.44 -12.84 5.89
C ASN A 365 14.26 -14.09 5.57
N LEU A 366 15.38 -13.95 4.84
CA LEU A 366 16.31 -15.05 4.57
C LEU A 366 16.96 -15.55 5.87
N ALA A 367 17.37 -14.65 6.77
CA ALA A 367 17.96 -15.01 8.05
C ALA A 367 16.99 -15.84 8.90
N GLU A 368 15.74 -15.39 9.04
CA GLU A 368 14.69 -16.12 9.77
C GLU A 368 14.37 -17.47 9.12
N ALA A 369 14.20 -17.51 7.80
CA ALA A 369 14.01 -18.77 7.06
C ALA A 369 15.18 -19.76 7.30
N LYS A 370 16.42 -19.25 7.38
CA LYS A 370 17.58 -20.08 7.69
C LYS A 370 17.58 -20.58 9.13
N VAL A 371 17.14 -19.78 10.10
CA VAL A 371 16.90 -20.23 11.49
C VAL A 371 15.85 -21.33 11.55
N ASN A 372 14.81 -21.24 10.71
CA ASN A 372 13.78 -22.26 10.57
C ASN A 372 14.26 -23.54 9.84
N GLY A 373 15.53 -23.60 9.42
CA GLY A 373 16.14 -24.75 8.75
C GLY A 373 15.76 -24.87 7.26
N TRP A 374 15.32 -23.79 6.63
CA TRP A 374 14.92 -23.79 5.21
C TRP A 374 16.13 -23.56 4.30
N ASN A 375 16.09 -24.13 3.11
CA ASN A 375 17.16 -24.04 2.11
C ASN A 375 17.03 -22.80 1.22
N VAL A 376 17.16 -21.61 1.81
CA VAL A 376 16.98 -20.33 1.13
C VAL A 376 18.29 -19.62 0.77
N SER A 377 19.42 -20.06 1.31
CA SER A 377 20.74 -19.49 1.07
C SER A 377 21.85 -20.44 1.52
N ALA A 378 23.03 -20.32 0.91
CA ALA A 378 24.25 -20.97 1.38
C ALA A 378 24.87 -20.29 2.60
N LEU A 379 24.51 -19.02 2.86
CA LEU A 379 24.97 -18.25 4.02
C LEU A 379 24.35 -18.78 5.33
N THR A 380 25.07 -18.56 6.42
CA THR A 380 24.59 -18.82 7.79
C THR A 380 23.53 -17.79 8.22
N PRO A 381 22.69 -18.09 9.23
CA PRO A 381 21.76 -17.10 9.79
C PRO A 381 22.43 -15.80 10.24
N LYS A 382 23.64 -15.91 10.82
CA LYS A 382 24.42 -14.77 11.28
C LYS A 382 24.85 -13.87 10.11
N GLU A 383 25.41 -14.44 9.06
CA GLU A 383 25.83 -13.68 7.87
C GLU A 383 24.64 -12.98 7.19
N LEU A 384 23.47 -13.63 7.13
CA LEU A 384 22.25 -13.04 6.60
C LEU A 384 21.74 -11.88 7.45
N TYR A 385 21.75 -12.05 8.78
CA TYR A 385 21.34 -11.02 9.73
C TYR A 385 22.26 -9.80 9.68
N GLU A 386 23.58 -10.00 9.69
CA GLU A 386 24.58 -8.94 9.57
C GLU A 386 24.52 -8.26 8.19
N GLY A 387 24.24 -9.03 7.13
CA GLY A 387 23.96 -8.50 5.78
C GLY A 387 22.73 -7.59 5.76
N GLY A 388 21.66 -7.95 6.47
CA GLY A 388 20.47 -7.11 6.62
C GLY A 388 20.74 -5.81 7.38
N ILE A 389 21.55 -5.86 8.44
CA ILE A 389 22.01 -4.65 9.15
C ILE A 389 22.80 -3.75 8.20
N ALA A 390 23.77 -4.31 7.48
CA ALA A 390 24.59 -3.57 6.53
C ALA A 390 23.76 -2.94 5.40
N ALA A 391 22.83 -3.69 4.82
CA ALA A 391 21.92 -3.19 3.79
C ALA A 391 21.06 -2.03 4.34
N SER A 392 20.50 -2.16 5.54
CA SER A 392 19.71 -1.10 6.19
C SER A 392 20.55 0.15 6.43
N MET A 393 21.73 0.01 7.02
CA MET A 393 22.60 1.14 7.32
C MET A 393 23.12 1.84 6.06
N ALA A 394 23.43 1.08 5.01
CA ALA A 394 23.81 1.62 3.71
C ALA A 394 22.67 2.41 3.05
N GLN A 395 21.42 1.96 3.16
CA GLN A 395 20.25 2.69 2.64
C GLN A 395 20.16 4.09 3.24
N TRP A 396 20.54 4.24 4.51
CA TRP A 396 20.49 5.51 5.25
C TRP A 396 21.81 6.29 5.21
N GLY A 397 22.79 5.83 4.43
CA GLY A 397 24.09 6.49 4.27
C GLY A 397 24.91 6.54 5.56
N VAL A 398 24.85 5.49 6.38
CA VAL A 398 25.76 5.29 7.52
C VAL A 398 27.10 4.79 6.98
N ALA A 399 28.21 5.30 7.51
CA ALA A 399 29.55 4.94 7.02
C ALA A 399 29.89 3.48 7.39
N GLY A 400 30.58 2.75 6.51
CA GLY A 400 30.90 1.33 6.71
C GLY A 400 31.68 1.03 8.01
N GLY A 401 32.49 1.98 8.48
CA GLY A 401 33.16 1.88 9.77
C GLY A 401 32.19 1.84 10.95
N ASP A 402 31.13 2.66 10.91
CA ASP A 402 30.09 2.70 11.96
C ASP A 402 29.22 1.44 11.92
N VAL A 403 28.97 0.88 10.73
CA VAL A 403 28.28 -0.41 10.59
C VAL A 403 29.08 -1.53 11.25
N THR A 404 30.39 -1.58 10.99
CA THR A 404 31.28 -2.58 11.57
C THR A 404 31.34 -2.46 13.09
N ALA A 405 31.44 -1.23 13.59
CA ALA A 405 31.45 -0.95 15.03
C ALA A 405 30.11 -1.33 15.68
N TYR A 406 28.98 -1.05 15.03
CA TYR A 406 27.66 -1.45 15.50
C TYR A 406 27.55 -2.97 15.62
N VAL A 407 27.84 -3.72 14.57
CA VAL A 407 27.73 -5.20 14.58
C VAL A 407 28.63 -5.83 15.65
N ALA A 408 29.81 -5.26 15.91
CA ALA A 408 30.74 -5.76 16.92
C ALA A 408 30.41 -5.33 18.36
N SER A 409 29.42 -4.45 18.57
CA SER A 409 29.10 -3.88 19.87
C SER A 409 28.48 -4.92 20.81
N SER A 410 28.89 -4.91 22.08
CA SER A 410 28.21 -5.70 23.12
C SER A 410 26.81 -5.21 23.45
N ALA A 411 26.45 -4.00 23.00
CA ALA A 411 25.09 -3.49 23.13
C ALA A 411 24.15 -4.19 22.16
N SER A 412 24.62 -4.58 20.97
CA SER A 412 23.85 -5.25 19.91
C SER A 412 24.04 -6.77 19.85
N ALA A 413 24.88 -7.33 20.73
CA ALA A 413 25.29 -8.75 20.74
C ALA A 413 24.28 -9.69 21.40
#